data_AF-A0A4Y2FZP1-F1
#
_entry.id   AF-A0A4Y2FZP1-F1
#
_cell.length_a   1.000
_cell.length_b   1.000
_cell.length_c   1.000
_cell.angle_alpha   90.00
_cell.angle_beta   90.00
_cell.angle_gamma   90.00
#
_symmetry.space_group_name_H-M   'P 1'
#
loop_
_entity.id
_entity.type
_entity.pdbx_description
1 polymer ?
#
loop_
_entity_poly.entity_id
_entity_poly.type
_entity_poly.pdbx_seq_one_letter_code
_entity_poly.pdbx_strand_id
1 'polypeptide(L)'
;AANAFLAQRISAINSISAICEATGADVSEVAHGIGTDSRIGPKFLTASVGFGGSCFQKDVLNIVYLSECLNLPAVAAFWHQVIEMNNFQRTRFARRITENMFNTVSGKNIAIFGFAFKKNTGDTRESPAIYVCKHLLEEGANLHIYDPKVQGKQITE
;
A
#
# COMPACT_ATOMS: atom_id res chain seq x y z
N ALA A 1 -13.28 -13.21 -6.00
CA ALA A 1 -13.92 -11.97 -6.51
C ALA A 1 -14.05 -10.89 -5.43
N ALA A 2 -14.83 -11.08 -4.34
CA ALA A 2 -15.08 -10.02 -3.35
C ALA A 2 -13.82 -9.32 -2.79
N ASN A 3 -12.80 -10.09 -2.37
CA ASN A 3 -11.54 -9.52 -1.88
C ASN A 3 -10.80 -8.69 -2.94
N ALA A 4 -10.89 -9.07 -4.22
CA ALA A 4 -10.28 -8.33 -5.31
C ALA A 4 -10.99 -6.98 -5.55
N PHE A 5 -12.32 -6.92 -5.41
CA PHE A 5 -13.05 -5.65 -5.46
C PHE A 5 -12.68 -4.73 -4.29
N LEU A 6 -12.50 -5.27 -3.08
CA LEU A 6 -12.03 -4.48 -1.93
C LEU A 6 -10.62 -3.93 -2.15
N ALA A 7 -9.70 -4.76 -2.65
CA ALA A 7 -8.33 -4.35 -3.00
C ALA A 7 -8.32 -3.30 -4.12
N GLN A 8 -9.15 -3.50 -5.15
CA GLN A 8 -9.30 -2.57 -6.27
C GLN A 8 -9.72 -1.18 -5.81
N ARG A 9 -10.67 -1.07 -4.86
CA ARG A 9 -11.08 0.23 -4.33
C ARG A 9 -9.95 0.98 -3.63
N ILE A 10 -9.12 0.26 -2.86
CA ILE A 10 -7.94 0.83 -2.20
C ILE A 10 -6.92 1.29 -3.26
N SER A 11 -6.60 0.45 -4.24
CA SER A 11 -5.67 0.82 -5.32
C SER A 11 -6.20 1.99 -6.16
N ALA A 12 -7.51 2.06 -6.41
CA ALA A 12 -8.14 3.14 -7.14
C ALA A 12 -8.03 4.47 -6.37
N ILE A 13 -8.35 4.52 -5.07
CA ILE A 13 -8.20 5.77 -4.32
C ILE A 13 -6.71 6.14 -4.12
N ASN A 14 -5.82 5.16 -4.03
CA ASN A 14 -4.38 5.40 -4.00
C ASN A 14 -3.87 6.02 -5.31
N SER A 15 -4.38 5.62 -6.48
CA SER A 15 -4.00 6.26 -7.74
C SER A 15 -4.47 7.73 -7.79
N ILE A 16 -5.68 8.00 -7.31
CA ILE A 16 -6.19 9.37 -7.16
C ILE A 16 -5.33 10.19 -6.18
N SER A 17 -4.81 9.58 -5.11
CA SER A 17 -3.92 10.28 -4.16
C SER A 17 -2.69 10.87 -4.84
N ALA A 18 -2.12 10.20 -5.84
CA ALA A 18 -0.98 10.72 -6.60
C ALA A 18 -1.37 11.92 -7.48
N ILE A 19 -2.58 11.90 -8.06
CA ILE A 19 -3.13 13.03 -8.83
C ILE A 19 -3.37 14.23 -7.91
N CYS A 20 -3.95 14.00 -6.74
CA CYS A 20 -4.18 15.03 -5.72
C CYS A 20 -2.87 15.72 -5.32
N GLU A 21 -1.81 14.95 -5.06
CA GLU A 21 -0.49 15.50 -4.74
C GLU A 21 0.11 16.35 -5.88
N ALA A 22 -0.09 15.95 -7.14
CA ALA A 22 0.42 16.69 -8.30
C ALA A 22 -0.37 17.98 -8.60
N THR A 23 -1.61 18.08 -8.11
CA THR A 23 -2.54 19.18 -8.41
C THR A 23 -2.82 20.09 -7.22
N GLY A 24 -2.40 19.70 -6.01
CA GLY A 24 -2.66 20.43 -4.77
C GLY A 24 -4.03 20.14 -4.13
N ALA A 25 -4.77 19.14 -4.63
CA ALA A 25 -6.03 18.71 -4.02
C ALA A 25 -5.81 17.77 -2.82
N ASP A 26 -6.82 17.61 -1.96
CA ASP A 26 -6.82 16.64 -0.85
C ASP A 26 -7.60 15.37 -1.22
N VAL A 27 -6.92 14.21 -1.17
CA VAL A 27 -7.54 12.91 -1.47
C VAL A 27 -8.67 12.56 -0.50
N SER A 28 -8.63 13.08 0.73
CA SER A 28 -9.66 12.85 1.76
C SER A 28 -10.98 13.53 1.38
N GLU A 29 -10.91 14.76 0.85
CA GLU A 29 -12.06 15.51 0.35
C GLU A 29 -12.63 14.85 -0.93
N VAL A 30 -11.75 14.45 -1.84
CA VAL A 30 -12.14 13.73 -3.06
C VAL A 30 -12.80 12.39 -2.72
N ALA A 31 -12.22 11.61 -1.80
CA ALA A 31 -12.79 10.35 -1.32
C ALA A 31 -14.16 10.55 -0.66
N HIS A 32 -14.32 11.63 0.11
CA HIS A 32 -15.60 12.00 0.71
C HIS A 32 -16.65 12.27 -0.36
N GLY A 33 -16.34 13.12 -1.34
CA GLY A 33 -17.23 13.42 -2.46
C GLY A 33 -17.65 12.16 -3.23
N ILE A 34 -16.69 11.31 -3.61
CA ILE A 34 -16.97 10.01 -4.27
C ILE A 34 -17.86 9.13 -3.40
N GLY A 35 -17.60 9.08 -2.10
CA GLY A 35 -18.29 8.22 -1.14
C GLY A 35 -19.75 8.62 -0.86
N THR A 36 -20.16 9.85 -1.18
CA THR A 36 -21.56 10.31 -1.04
C THR A 36 -22.51 9.67 -2.06
N ASP A 37 -21.99 9.20 -3.20
CA ASP A 37 -22.80 8.46 -4.17
C ASP A 37 -23.07 7.05 -3.62
N SER A 38 -24.34 6.75 -3.35
CA SER A 38 -24.76 5.47 -2.75
C SER A 38 -24.45 4.25 -3.62
N ARG A 39 -24.25 4.42 -4.93
CA ARG A 39 -23.85 3.34 -5.85
C ARG A 39 -22.39 2.93 -5.65
N ILE A 40 -21.56 3.85 -5.13
CA ILE A 40 -20.15 3.62 -4.83
C ILE A 40 -19.97 3.31 -3.35
N GLY A 41 -20.60 4.11 -2.48
CA GLY A 41 -20.52 4.02 -1.03
C GLY A 41 -19.18 4.49 -0.43
N PRO A 42 -19.15 4.82 0.88
CA PRO A 42 -18.00 5.49 1.50
C PRO A 42 -16.88 4.53 1.98
N LYS A 43 -17.13 3.22 2.00
CA LYS A 43 -16.21 2.24 2.59
C LYS A 43 -15.05 1.93 1.63
N PHE A 44 -13.89 1.59 2.21
CA PHE A 44 -12.68 1.22 1.45
C PHE A 44 -12.19 2.31 0.47
N LEU A 45 -12.41 3.58 0.83
CA LEU A 45 -11.94 4.77 0.09
C LEU A 45 -10.92 5.59 0.90
N THR A 46 -10.23 4.98 1.86
CA THR A 46 -9.16 5.66 2.60
C THR A 46 -7.83 5.34 1.93
N ALA A 47 -7.18 6.36 1.38
CA ALA A 47 -5.84 6.22 0.81
C ALA A 47 -4.82 5.83 1.89
N SER A 48 -3.81 5.05 1.50
CA SER A 48 -2.75 4.57 2.39
C SER A 48 -1.43 4.41 1.64
N VAL A 49 -0.37 4.05 2.35
CA VAL A 49 0.93 3.66 1.75
C VAL A 49 0.80 2.41 0.86
N GLY A 50 -0.24 1.62 1.08
CA GLY A 50 -0.56 0.40 0.37
C GLY A 50 -1.48 -0.47 1.22
N PHE A 51 -2.17 -1.42 0.61
CA PHE A 51 -2.78 -2.51 1.36
C PHE A 51 -1.76 -3.62 1.64
N GLY A 52 -2.00 -4.37 2.71
CA GLY A 52 -1.23 -5.56 3.08
C GLY A 52 -2.12 -6.69 3.58
N GLY A 53 -1.54 -7.60 4.36
CA GLY A 53 -2.20 -8.79 4.86
C GLY A 53 -2.22 -9.94 3.86
N SER A 54 -2.44 -11.15 4.36
CA SER A 54 -2.30 -12.38 3.57
C SER A 54 -3.37 -12.62 2.50
N CYS A 55 -4.42 -11.79 2.45
CA CYS A 55 -5.61 -12.09 1.65
C CYS A 55 -5.64 -11.34 0.31
N PHE A 56 -5.45 -10.01 0.31
CA PHE A 56 -5.69 -9.22 -0.90
C PHE A 56 -4.71 -9.52 -2.04
N GLN A 57 -3.41 -9.45 -1.79
CA GLN A 57 -2.41 -9.70 -2.83
C GLN A 57 -2.54 -11.14 -3.38
N LYS A 58 -2.65 -12.12 -2.47
CA LYS A 58 -2.82 -13.53 -2.82
C LYS A 58 -4.07 -13.77 -3.68
N ASP A 59 -5.23 -13.25 -3.26
CA ASP A 59 -6.48 -13.52 -3.96
C ASP A 59 -6.56 -12.83 -5.31
N VAL A 60 -5.97 -11.64 -5.47
CA VAL A 60 -5.88 -10.96 -6.77
C VAL A 60 -4.92 -11.72 -7.70
N LEU A 61 -3.73 -12.11 -7.23
CA LEU A 61 -2.79 -12.90 -8.04
C LEU A 61 -3.37 -14.25 -8.46
N ASN A 62 -4.17 -14.89 -7.61
CA ASN A 62 -4.91 -16.10 -7.98
C ASN A 62 -5.93 -15.85 -9.11
N ILE A 63 -6.61 -14.70 -9.12
CA ILE A 63 -7.53 -14.33 -10.22
C ILE A 63 -6.74 -14.09 -11.51
N VAL A 64 -5.59 -13.42 -11.43
CA VAL A 64 -4.69 -13.21 -12.58
C VAL A 64 -4.28 -14.56 -13.16
N TYR A 65 -3.71 -15.44 -12.34
CA TYR A 65 -3.28 -16.77 -12.75
C TYR A 65 -4.42 -17.61 -13.34
N LEU A 66 -5.59 -17.63 -12.68
CA LEU A 66 -6.76 -18.34 -13.20
C LEU A 66 -7.20 -17.80 -14.58
N SER A 67 -7.16 -16.48 -14.77
CA SER A 67 -7.50 -15.84 -16.04
C SER A 67 -6.51 -16.23 -17.14
N GLU A 68 -5.23 -16.33 -16.82
CA GLU A 68 -4.20 -16.81 -17.76
C GLU A 68 -4.42 -18.27 -18.14
N CYS A 69 -4.67 -19.15 -17.17
CA CYS A 69 -4.97 -20.57 -17.44
C CYS A 69 -6.21 -20.77 -18.32
N LEU A 70 -7.17 -19.84 -18.26
CA LEU A 70 -8.39 -19.84 -19.08
C LEU A 70 -8.21 -19.11 -20.42
N ASN A 71 -6.99 -18.70 -20.79
CA ASN A 71 -6.68 -17.93 -21.99
C ASN A 71 -7.47 -16.60 -22.09
N LEU A 72 -7.63 -15.89 -20.95
CA LEU A 72 -8.28 -14.58 -20.84
C LEU A 72 -7.26 -13.48 -20.49
N PRO A 73 -6.30 -13.15 -21.39
CA PRO A 73 -5.19 -12.25 -21.07
C PRO A 73 -5.63 -10.81 -20.73
N ALA A 74 -6.72 -10.32 -21.35
CA ALA A 74 -7.25 -8.98 -21.04
C ALA A 74 -7.78 -8.90 -19.59
N VAL A 75 -8.38 -9.98 -19.09
CA VAL A 75 -8.90 -10.06 -17.72
C VAL A 75 -7.74 -10.16 -16.72
N ALA A 76 -6.73 -10.98 -17.05
CA ALA A 76 -5.50 -11.09 -16.25
C ALA A 76 -4.82 -9.72 -16.10
N ALA A 77 -4.60 -9.02 -17.22
CA ALA A 77 -3.96 -7.70 -17.23
C ALA A 77 -4.75 -6.67 -16.40
N PHE A 78 -6.08 -6.66 -16.49
CA PHE A 78 -6.92 -5.76 -15.70
C PHE A 78 -6.74 -5.96 -14.18
N TRP A 79 -6.80 -7.20 -13.71
CA TRP A 79 -6.64 -7.48 -12.27
C TRP A 79 -5.20 -7.29 -11.80
N HIS A 80 -4.22 -7.53 -12.66
CA HIS A 80 -2.81 -7.29 -12.36
C HIS A 80 -2.54 -5.81 -12.03
N GLN A 81 -3.25 -4.87 -12.66
CA GLN A 81 -3.13 -3.43 -12.35
C GLN A 81 -3.44 -3.09 -10.88
N VAL A 82 -4.28 -3.88 -10.21
CA VAL A 82 -4.57 -3.67 -8.78
C VAL A 82 -3.31 -3.88 -7.94
N ILE A 83 -2.47 -4.86 -8.29
CA ILE A 83 -1.20 -5.14 -7.63
C ILE A 83 -0.15 -4.11 -8.01
N GLU A 84 -0.02 -3.80 -9.31
CA GLU A 84 0.95 -2.82 -9.80
C GLU A 84 0.74 -1.44 -9.17
N MET A 85 -0.51 -1.00 -9.04
CA MET A 85 -0.81 0.26 -8.37
C MET A 85 -0.45 0.24 -6.87
N ASN A 86 -0.61 -0.90 -6.20
CA ASN A 86 -0.20 -1.05 -4.80
C ASN A 86 1.33 -1.03 -4.65
N ASN A 87 2.05 -1.67 -5.57
CA ASN A 87 3.51 -1.62 -5.64
C ASN A 87 4.00 -0.19 -5.86
N PHE A 88 3.44 0.49 -6.87
CA PHE A 88 3.73 1.88 -7.18
C PHE A 88 3.51 2.80 -5.96
N GLN A 89 2.40 2.64 -5.24
CA GLN A 89 2.11 3.44 -4.05
C GLN A 89 3.18 3.26 -2.95
N ARG A 90 3.63 2.03 -2.69
CA ARG A 90 4.69 1.75 -1.70
C ARG A 90 6.00 2.39 -2.11
N THR A 91 6.41 2.20 -3.36
CA THR A 91 7.67 2.73 -3.90
C THR A 91 7.66 4.26 -3.94
N ARG A 92 6.58 4.89 -4.43
CA ARG A 92 6.51 6.35 -4.50
C ARG A 92 6.58 6.98 -3.11
N PHE A 93 5.96 6.34 -2.11
CA PHE A 93 5.98 6.84 -0.74
C PHE A 93 7.39 6.79 -0.15
N ALA A 94 8.08 5.65 -0.30
CA ALA A 94 9.45 5.51 0.18
C ALA A 94 10.40 6.51 -0.51
N ARG A 95 10.31 6.64 -1.85
CA ARG A 95 11.09 7.62 -2.61
C ARG A 95 10.84 9.06 -2.16
N ARG A 96 9.59 9.42 -1.87
CA ARG A 96 9.25 10.75 -1.35
C ARG A 96 9.92 11.04 -0.01
N ILE A 97 10.12 10.05 0.85
CA ILE A 97 10.87 10.24 2.10
C ILE A 97 12.30 10.67 1.78
N THR A 98 12.98 9.95 0.88
CA THR A 98 14.36 10.24 0.45
C THR A 98 14.49 11.60 -0.23
N GLU A 99 13.57 11.93 -1.14
CA GLU A 99 13.54 13.23 -1.84
C GLU A 99 13.42 14.39 -0.85
N ASN A 100 12.52 14.28 0.14
CA ASN A 100 12.33 15.29 1.18
C ASN A 100 13.47 15.34 2.21
N MET A 101 14.38 14.36 2.18
CA MET A 101 15.58 14.32 3.01
C MET A 101 16.84 14.68 2.19
N PHE A 102 16.73 15.60 1.22
CA PHE A 102 17.84 16.05 0.38
C PHE A 102 18.46 14.92 -0.46
N ASN A 103 17.64 13.99 -0.95
CA ASN A 103 18.03 12.84 -1.76
C ASN A 103 19.02 11.88 -1.08
N THR A 104 19.07 11.85 0.26
CA THR A 104 19.87 10.88 1.00
C THR A 104 19.30 10.61 2.39
N VAL A 105 19.24 9.34 2.76
CA VAL A 105 18.89 8.89 4.12
C VAL A 105 20.03 8.15 4.82
N SER A 106 21.20 8.06 4.17
CA SER A 106 22.36 7.35 4.71
C SER A 106 22.81 7.94 6.04
N GLY A 107 22.91 7.09 7.07
CA GLY A 107 23.28 7.47 8.43
C GLY A 107 22.22 8.26 9.21
N LYS A 108 21.05 8.54 8.62
CA LYS A 108 19.97 9.26 9.31
C LYS A 108 19.15 8.32 10.17
N ASN A 109 18.78 8.78 11.36
CA ASN A 109 17.88 8.06 12.25
C ASN A 109 16.43 8.37 11.87
N ILE A 110 15.65 7.36 11.51
CA ILE A 110 14.25 7.49 11.11
C ILE A 110 13.38 6.64 12.04
N ALA A 111 12.41 7.28 12.69
CA ALA A 111 11.42 6.59 13.50
C ALA A 111 10.27 6.06 12.62
N ILE A 112 9.91 4.79 12.80
CA ILE A 112 8.79 4.14 12.11
C ILE A 112 7.72 3.80 13.15
N PHE A 113 6.53 4.39 13.00
CA PHE A 113 5.39 4.12 13.87
C PHE A 113 4.39 3.20 13.17
N GLY A 114 4.37 1.95 13.63
CA GLY A 114 3.56 0.87 13.07
C GLY A 114 4.36 -0.05 12.16
N PHE A 115 4.17 -1.36 12.35
CA PHE A 115 4.80 -2.41 11.56
C PHE A 115 3.81 -3.49 11.12
N ALA A 116 2.73 -3.70 11.88
CA ALA A 116 1.61 -4.54 11.45
C ALA A 116 0.94 -4.00 10.18
N PHE A 117 0.31 -4.87 9.39
CA PHE A 117 -0.31 -4.46 8.12
C PHE A 117 -1.57 -3.57 8.31
N LYS A 118 -2.16 -3.58 9.51
CA LYS A 118 -3.28 -2.73 9.92
C LYS A 118 -3.32 -2.58 11.44
N LYS A 119 -4.13 -1.63 11.93
CA LYS A 119 -4.36 -1.44 13.37
C LYS A 119 -4.94 -2.68 14.05
N ASN A 120 -4.68 -2.81 15.35
CA ASN A 120 -5.26 -3.82 16.25
C ASN A 120 -4.90 -5.29 15.92
N THR A 121 -3.73 -5.53 15.31
CA THR A 121 -3.20 -6.89 15.09
C THR A 121 -1.67 -6.87 15.16
N GLY A 122 -1.05 -8.01 15.47
CA GLY A 122 0.40 -8.22 15.36
C GLY A 122 0.82 -8.92 14.07
N ASP A 123 -0.12 -9.12 13.13
CA ASP A 123 0.18 -9.76 11.85
C ASP A 123 0.95 -8.78 10.93
N THR A 124 2.12 -9.22 10.45
CA THR A 124 3.02 -8.44 9.61
C THR A 124 3.04 -8.92 8.16
N ARG A 125 2.30 -9.99 7.82
CA ARG A 125 2.33 -10.55 6.47
C ARG A 125 1.93 -9.51 5.43
N GLU A 126 2.75 -9.36 4.40
CA GLU A 126 2.59 -8.36 3.34
C GLU A 126 2.41 -6.92 3.86
N SER A 127 2.91 -6.60 5.06
CA SER A 127 2.76 -5.26 5.64
C SER A 127 3.46 -4.22 4.77
N PRO A 128 2.82 -3.10 4.40
CA PRO A 128 3.47 -2.01 3.66
C PRO A 128 4.70 -1.45 4.40
N ALA A 129 4.71 -1.52 5.73
CA ALA A 129 5.83 -1.06 6.54
C ALA A 129 7.12 -1.85 6.25
N ILE A 130 7.03 -3.15 5.97
CA ILE A 130 8.19 -3.99 5.62
C ILE A 130 8.85 -3.46 4.34
N TYR A 131 8.07 -3.13 3.31
CA TYR A 131 8.57 -2.63 2.03
C TYR A 131 9.24 -1.26 2.18
N VAL A 132 8.61 -0.35 2.93
CA VAL A 132 9.18 0.98 3.19
C VAL A 132 10.47 0.87 4.01
N CYS A 133 10.47 0.06 5.07
CA CYS A 133 11.66 -0.13 5.90
C CYS A 133 12.80 -0.72 5.08
N LYS A 134 12.53 -1.75 4.27
CA LYS A 134 13.53 -2.37 3.40
C LYS A 134 14.18 -1.34 2.45
N HIS A 135 13.37 -0.51 1.80
CA HIS A 135 13.88 0.52 0.89
C HIS A 135 14.78 1.53 1.63
N LEU A 136 14.37 2.00 2.80
CA LEU A 136 15.17 2.96 3.58
C LEU A 136 16.46 2.34 4.13
N LEU A 137 16.43 1.05 4.52
CA LEU A 137 17.62 0.32 4.95
C LEU A 137 18.62 0.11 3.80
N GLU A 138 18.13 -0.19 2.59
CA GLU A 138 18.94 -0.30 1.37
C GLU A 138 19.64 1.02 1.03
N GLU A 139 19.04 2.16 1.38
CA GLU A 139 19.65 3.49 1.26
C GLU A 139 20.51 3.91 2.47
N GLY A 140 20.68 3.02 3.45
CA GLY A 140 21.57 3.20 4.60
C GLY A 140 20.99 3.99 5.77
N ALA A 141 19.65 4.08 5.88
CA ALA A 141 19.01 4.69 7.05
C ALA A 141 19.12 3.81 8.30
N ASN A 142 19.17 4.44 9.46
CA ASN A 142 19.05 3.78 10.76
C ASN A 142 17.59 3.83 11.22
N LEU A 143 16.90 2.69 11.22
CA LEU A 143 15.48 2.65 11.56
C LEU A 143 15.23 2.33 13.03
N HIS A 144 14.36 3.11 13.66
CA HIS A 144 13.84 2.87 15.01
C HIS A 144 12.34 2.57 14.92
N ILE A 145 11.98 1.29 15.03
CA ILE A 145 10.62 0.81 14.74
C ILE A 145 9.88 0.57 16.06
N TYR A 146 8.66 1.12 16.16
CA TYR A 146 7.74 0.86 17.26
C TYR A 146 6.39 0.41 16.74
N ASP A 147 5.90 -0.71 17.26
CA ASP A 147 4.53 -1.18 17.06
C ASP A 147 4.00 -1.74 18.40
N PRO A 148 2.79 -1.36 18.85
CA PRO A 148 2.25 -1.78 20.14
C PRO A 148 1.81 -3.26 20.21
N LYS A 149 1.75 -3.97 19.09
CA LYS A 149 1.22 -5.35 18.99
C LYS A 149 2.16 -6.34 18.30
N VAL A 150 3.14 -5.87 17.52
CA VAL A 150 4.16 -6.72 16.90
C VAL A 150 5.30 -6.98 17.88
N GLN A 151 5.76 -8.22 17.96
CA GLN A 151 6.88 -8.60 18.81
C GLN A 151 8.21 -8.19 18.16
N GLY A 152 9.19 -7.74 18.95
CA GLY A 152 10.47 -7.25 18.43
C GLY A 152 11.21 -8.26 17.52
N LYS A 153 11.13 -9.56 17.83
CA LYS A 153 11.73 -10.62 17.00
C LYS A 153 11.19 -10.63 15.56
N GLN A 154 9.89 -10.41 15.38
CA GLN A 154 9.23 -10.39 14.08
C GLN A 154 9.55 -9.13 13.25
N ILE A 155 10.10 -8.09 13.89
CA ILE A 155 10.54 -6.86 13.23
C ILE A 155 11.96 -7.01 12.69
N THR A 156 12.78 -7.84 13.35
CA THR A 156 14.20 -8.06 13.02
C THR A 156 14.45 -9.24 12.09
N GLU A 157 13.45 -10.08 11.84
CA GLU A 157 13.46 -11.18 10.85
C GLU A 157 13.25 -10.65 9.43
#